data_AF-A0A7C5W9U5-F1
#
_entry.id   AF-A0A7C5W9U5-F1
#
_cell.length_a   1.000
_cell.length_b   1.000
_cell.length_c   1.000
_cell.angle_alpha   90.00
_cell.angle_beta   90.00
_cell.angle_gamma   90.00
#
_symmetry.space_group_name_H-M   'P 1'
#
loop_
_entity.id
_entity.type
_entity.pdbx_description
1 polymer ?
#
loop_
_entity_poly.entity_id
_entity_poly.type
_entity_poly.pdbx_seq_one_letter_code
_entity_poly.pdbx_strand_id
1 'polypeptide(L)'
;MTATTFQRCQRKLKNWKLTESQVEEILQSGVPKEEFDIQSDVSGYVINRKVHVGDYISRGQAIYEITDLSRVWVLFDVYVQDMPWIKKAIK
;
A
#
# COMPACT_ATOMS: atom_id res chain seq x y z
N MET A 1 -30.22 -9.34 -15.49
CA MET A 1 -29.51 -8.23 -14.82
C MET A 1 -29.05 -7.27 -15.90
N THR A 2 -29.37 -5.98 -15.82
CA THR A 2 -28.93 -4.99 -16.80
C THR A 2 -27.40 -4.82 -16.74
N ALA A 3 -26.74 -4.65 -17.89
CA ALA A 3 -25.28 -4.54 -17.98
C ALA A 3 -24.68 -3.48 -17.02
N THR A 4 -25.45 -2.43 -16.72
CA THR A 4 -25.10 -1.36 -15.78
C THR A 4 -24.98 -1.82 -14.32
N THR A 5 -25.83 -2.74 -13.87
CA THR A 5 -25.77 -3.26 -12.48
C THR A 5 -24.55 -4.15 -12.29
N PHE A 6 -24.22 -4.97 -13.28
CA PHE A 6 -23.03 -5.81 -13.26
C PHE A 6 -21.75 -4.96 -13.14
N GLN A 7 -21.62 -3.92 -13.96
CA GLN A 7 -20.48 -3.00 -13.93
C GLN A 7 -20.35 -2.27 -12.58
N ARG A 8 -21.47 -1.93 -11.92
CA ARG A 8 -21.46 -1.32 -10.58
C ARG A 8 -20.94 -2.29 -9.52
N CYS A 9 -21.37 -3.56 -9.55
CA CYS A 9 -20.86 -4.58 -8.64
C CYS A 9 -19.37 -4.82 -8.85
N GLN A 10 -18.91 -4.92 -10.10
CA GLN A 10 -17.50 -5.09 -10.42
C GLN A 10 -16.64 -3.92 -9.90
N ARG A 11 -17.12 -2.68 -10.06
CA ARG A 11 -16.41 -1.51 -9.54
C ARG A 11 -16.38 -1.47 -8.01
N LYS A 12 -17.41 -2.00 -7.34
CA LYS A 12 -17.43 -2.14 -5.88
C LYS A 12 -16.33 -3.10 -5.39
N LEU A 13 -16.10 -4.20 -6.10
CA LEU A 13 -14.99 -5.13 -5.80
C LEU A 13 -13.62 -4.44 -5.96
N LYS A 14 -13.42 -3.67 -7.04
CA LYS A 14 -12.19 -2.87 -7.22
C LYS A 14 -11.97 -1.85 -6.08
N ASN A 15 -13.03 -1.25 -5.56
CA ASN A 15 -12.93 -0.34 -4.41
C ASN A 15 -12.50 -1.04 -3.11
N TRP A 16 -12.60 -2.37 -3.04
CA TRP A 16 -12.07 -3.19 -1.95
C TRP A 16 -10.61 -3.62 -2.16
N LYS A 17 -9.93 -3.03 -3.15
CA LYS A 17 -8.52 -3.29 -3.49
C LYS A 17 -8.24 -4.70 -4.02
N LEU A 18 -9.28 -5.39 -4.48
CA LEU A 18 -9.13 -6.61 -5.27
C LEU A 18 -8.49 -6.27 -6.63
N THR A 19 -7.50 -7.07 -7.03
CA THR A 19 -6.87 -6.93 -8.35
C THR A 19 -7.84 -7.33 -9.46
N GLU A 20 -7.54 -6.93 -10.69
CA GLU A 20 -8.35 -7.32 -11.86
C GLU A 20 -8.39 -8.85 -12.03
N SER A 21 -7.26 -9.52 -11.82
CA SER A 21 -7.18 -10.98 -11.86
C SER A 21 -8.04 -11.65 -10.78
N GLN A 22 -8.04 -11.14 -9.55
CA GLN A 22 -8.89 -11.65 -8.47
C GLN A 22 -10.38 -11.46 -8.80
N VAL A 23 -10.75 -10.30 -9.36
CA VAL A 23 -12.13 -10.04 -9.77
C VAL A 23 -12.56 -10.98 -10.90
N GLU A 24 -11.73 -11.19 -11.90
CA GLU A 24 -12.01 -12.14 -12.99
C GLU A 24 -12.15 -13.58 -12.50
N GLU A 25 -11.28 -14.01 -11.59
CA GLU A 25 -11.35 -15.34 -10.98
C GLU A 25 -12.66 -15.54 -10.20
N ILE A 26 -13.09 -14.54 -9.41
CA ILE A 26 -14.38 -14.58 -8.71
C ILE A 26 -15.53 -14.72 -9.70
N LEU A 27 -15.51 -13.94 -10.79
CA LEU A 27 -16.53 -13.97 -11.83
C LEU A 27 -16.58 -15.30 -12.59
N GLN A 28 -15.41 -15.89 -12.88
CA GLN A 28 -15.30 -17.17 -13.58
C GLN A 28 -15.68 -18.36 -12.70
N SER A 29 -15.32 -18.31 -11.41
CA SER A 29 -15.61 -19.41 -10.48
C SER A 29 -17.10 -19.62 -10.24
N GLY A 30 -17.90 -18.55 -10.31
CA GLY A 30 -19.33 -18.59 -10.01
C GLY A 30 -19.67 -18.89 -8.55
N VAL A 31 -18.66 -19.00 -7.67
CA VAL A 31 -18.83 -19.28 -6.24
C VAL A 31 -18.46 -18.03 -5.44
N PRO A 32 -19.25 -17.64 -4.41
CA PRO A 32 -18.87 -16.55 -3.52
C PRO A 32 -17.55 -16.85 -2.80
N LYS A 33 -16.54 -15.99 -2.98
CA LYS A 33 -15.32 -15.99 -2.13
C LYS A 33 -15.56 -15.09 -0.92
N GLU A 34 -15.41 -15.65 0.26
CA GLU A 34 -15.49 -14.92 1.54
C GLU A 34 -14.12 -14.44 2.02
N GLU A 35 -13.06 -15.17 1.64
CA GLU A 35 -11.67 -14.88 1.97
C GLU A 35 -10.91 -14.47 0.70
N PHE A 36 -10.09 -13.43 0.82
CA PHE A 36 -9.24 -12.95 -0.25
C PHE A 36 -7.98 -12.30 0.30
N ASP A 37 -6.89 -12.45 -0.45
CA ASP A 37 -5.63 -11.84 -0.12
C ASP A 37 -5.65 -10.35 -0.47
N ILE A 38 -5.21 -9.52 0.47
CA ILE A 38 -4.99 -8.09 0.24
C ILE A 38 -3.54 -7.90 -0.19
N GLN A 39 -3.36 -7.38 -1.40
CA GLN A 39 -2.04 -7.05 -1.94
C GLN A 39 -1.70 -5.58 -1.69
N SER A 40 -0.40 -5.27 -1.68
CA SER A 40 0.06 -3.89 -1.58
C SER A 40 -0.15 -3.16 -2.91
N ASP A 41 -0.73 -1.94 -2.84
CA ASP A 41 -0.85 -1.04 -3.99
C ASP A 41 0.51 -0.45 -4.44
N VAL A 42 1.53 -0.52 -3.57
CA VAL A 42 2.84 0.11 -3.78
C VAL A 42 3.98 -0.87 -3.57
N SER A 43 5.08 -0.67 -4.30
CA SER A 43 6.34 -1.37 -4.09
C SER A 43 7.18 -0.64 -3.03
N GLY A 44 7.83 -1.38 -2.14
CA GLY A 44 8.66 -0.81 -1.09
C GLY A 44 9.01 -1.83 -0.01
N TYR A 45 9.50 -1.35 1.12
CA TYR A 45 9.85 -2.16 2.28
C TYR A 45 8.82 -1.99 3.40
N VAL A 46 8.46 -3.09 4.07
CA VAL A 46 7.61 -3.05 5.27
C VAL A 46 8.46 -2.52 6.43
N ILE A 47 8.16 -1.33 6.90
CA ILE A 47 8.86 -0.71 8.04
C ILE A 47 8.13 -0.94 9.37
N ASN A 48 6.83 -1.25 9.32
CA ASN A 48 6.05 -1.56 10.51
C ASN A 48 4.90 -2.54 10.20
N ARG A 49 4.72 -3.54 11.07
CA ARG A 49 3.59 -4.46 11.06
C ARG A 49 2.74 -4.20 12.30
N LYS A 50 1.49 -3.74 12.10
CA LYS A 50 0.60 -3.27 13.17
C LYS A 50 -0.45 -4.31 13.60
N VAL A 51 -0.47 -5.47 12.98
CA VAL A 51 -1.42 -6.57 13.25
C VAL A 51 -0.73 -7.92 13.31
N HIS A 52 -1.31 -8.83 14.06
CA HIS A 52 -0.92 -10.23 14.20
C HIS A 52 -2.06 -11.17 13.78
N VAL A 53 -1.72 -12.43 13.55
CA VAL A 53 -2.71 -13.46 13.22
C VAL A 53 -3.65 -13.63 14.41
N GLY A 54 -4.95 -13.57 14.14
CA GLY A 54 -6.00 -13.64 15.16
C GLY A 54 -6.52 -12.28 15.62
N ASP A 55 -5.88 -11.17 15.23
CA ASP A 55 -6.37 -9.83 15.56
C ASP A 55 -7.65 -9.51 14.77
N TYR A 56 -8.60 -8.86 15.44
CA TYR A 56 -9.77 -8.27 14.78
C TYR A 56 -9.41 -6.88 14.23
N ILE A 57 -9.72 -6.63 12.97
CA ILE A 57 -9.33 -5.41 12.26
C ILE A 57 -10.56 -4.58 11.95
N SER A 58 -10.56 -3.33 12.38
CA SER A 58 -11.64 -2.39 12.09
C SER A 58 -11.43 -1.66 10.76
N ARG A 59 -12.51 -1.22 10.12
CA ARG A 59 -12.41 -0.44 8.88
C ARG A 59 -11.62 0.86 9.12
N GLY A 60 -10.58 1.07 8.31
CA GLY A 60 -9.70 2.24 8.42
C GLY A 60 -8.49 2.04 9.33
N GLN A 61 -8.36 0.88 9.98
CA GLN A 61 -7.18 0.54 10.76
C GLN A 61 -5.99 0.26 9.82
N ALA A 62 -4.86 0.89 10.09
CA ALA A 62 -3.61 0.61 9.37
C ALA A 62 -3.02 -0.72 9.83
N ILE A 63 -2.78 -1.63 8.89
CA ILE A 63 -2.28 -2.99 9.15
C ILE A 63 -0.77 -3.14 8.89
N TYR A 64 -0.29 -2.47 7.85
CA TYR A 64 1.12 -2.43 7.45
C TYR A 64 1.51 -1.02 7.06
N GLU A 65 2.78 -0.70 7.29
CA GLU A 65 3.39 0.54 6.84
C GLU A 65 4.51 0.19 5.86
N ILE A 66 4.35 0.66 4.62
CA ILE A 66 5.26 0.37 3.51
C ILE A 66 5.89 1.68 3.09
N THR A 67 7.21 1.68 2.91
CA THR A 67 7.96 2.87 2.49
C THR A 67 8.95 2.50 1.40
N ASP A 68 9.01 3.31 0.35
CA ASP A 68 10.08 3.24 -0.64
C ASP A 68 11.33 3.93 -0.07
N LEU A 69 12.42 3.17 0.04
CA LEU A 69 13.71 3.62 0.55
C LEU A 69 14.68 3.99 -0.58
N SER A 70 14.22 4.09 -1.83
CA SER A 70 15.04 4.49 -2.98
C SER A 70 15.65 5.88 -2.84
N ARG A 71 15.01 6.78 -2.10
CA ARG A 71 15.49 8.13 -1.78
C ARG A 71 15.34 8.38 -0.29
N VAL A 72 16.46 8.70 0.36
CA VAL A 72 16.51 9.02 1.78
C VAL A 72 16.96 10.46 1.99
N TRP A 73 16.40 11.11 3.01
CA TRP A 73 16.82 12.43 3.44
C TRP A 73 17.84 12.28 4.56
N VAL A 74 18.94 13.03 4.47
CA VAL A 74 19.93 13.10 5.55
C VAL A 74 19.92 14.51 6.11
N LEU A 75 19.64 14.63 7.40
CA LEU A 75 19.72 15.88 8.13
C LEU A 75 21.10 15.99 8.78
N PHE A 76 21.77 17.10 8.55
CA PHE A 76 23.06 17.40 9.15
C PHE A 76 22.95 18.69 9.95
N ASP A 77 23.32 18.61 11.23
CA ASP A 77 23.51 19.77 12.08
C ASP A 77 24.95 20.24 11.98
N VAL A 78 25.13 21.55 11.77
CA VAL A 78 26.45 22.16 11.59
C VAL A 78 26.59 23.28 12.59
N TYR A 79 27.62 23.22 13.41
CA TYR A 79 27.96 24.34 14.29
C TYR A 79 28.54 25.49 13.48
N VAL A 80 28.24 26.73 13.89
CA VAL A 80 28.69 27.94 13.19
C VAL A 80 30.21 27.99 13.01
N GLN A 81 30.96 27.44 13.97
CA GLN A 81 32.42 27.34 13.91
C GLN A 81 32.92 26.42 12.79
N ASP A 82 32.12 25.42 12.41
CA ASP A 82 32.45 24.41 11.41
C ASP A 82 31.98 24.80 10.00
N MET A 83 31.18 25.85 9.89
CA MET A 83 30.65 26.39 8.63
C MET A 83 31.73 26.69 7.57
N PRO A 84 32.94 27.18 7.92
CA PRO A 84 34.02 27.38 6.94
C PRO A 84 34.52 26.11 6.24
N TRP A 85 34.31 24.92 6.84
CA TRP A 85 34.77 23.65 6.27
C TRP A 85 33.74 23.00 5.34
N ILE A 86 32.50 23.50 5.30
CA ILE A 86 31.47 23.03 4.39
C ILE A 86 31.65 23.68 3.02
N LYS A 87 32.07 22.86 2.06
CA LYS A 87 32.14 23.24 0.66
C LYS A 87 31.02 22.55 -0.10
N LYS A 88 30.29 23.30 -0.93
CA LYS A 88 29.36 22.72 -1.89
C LYS A 88 30.18 21.87 -2.86
N ALA A 89 30.10 20.55 -2.75
CA ALA A 89 30.57 19.66 -3.79
C ALA A 89 29.59 19.79 -4.97
N ILE A 90 29.88 20.71 -5.89
CA ILE A 90 29.22 20.73 -7.20
C ILE A 90 29.92 19.65 -8.01
N LYS A 91 29.21 18.55 -8.28
CA LYS A 91 29.57 17.59 -9.32
C LYS A 91 28.54 17.70 -10.43
#